data_AF-A0A1B1U552-F1
#
_entry.id   AF-A0A1B1U552-F1
#
_cell.length_a   1.000
_cell.length_b   1.000
_cell.length_c   1.000
_cell.angle_alpha   90.00
_cell.angle_beta   90.00
_cell.angle_gamma   90.00
#
_symmetry.space_group_name_H-M   'P 1'
#
loop_
_entity.id
_entity.type
_entity.pdbx_description
1 polymer ?
#
loop_
_entity_poly.entity_id
_entity_poly.type
_entity_poly.pdbx_seq_one_letter_code
_entity_poly.pdbx_strand_id
1 'polypeptide(L)'
;MTDQIQVAVKTKDGTRTFGFSIASCTTRTKEILYAKLKPKSGYVGIEDLLFLYVTQVEQESKLLEKNASLQSELRILREEHNGLEELDEQLEKKIQHLV
;
A
#
# COMPACT_ATOMS: atom_id res chain seq x y z
N MET A 1 -0.66 -24.11 -9.56
CA MET A 1 0.20 -23.40 -8.58
C MET A 1 -0.11 -23.94 -7.20
N THR A 2 0.90 -24.14 -6.36
CA THR A 2 0.72 -24.59 -4.98
C THR A 2 0.20 -23.44 -4.10
N ASP A 3 -0.78 -23.71 -3.25
CA ASP A 3 -1.36 -22.74 -2.29
C ASP A 3 -0.46 -22.49 -1.06
N GLN A 4 0.80 -22.92 -1.13
CA GLN A 4 1.78 -22.75 -0.07
C GLN A 4 3.13 -22.39 -0.66
N ILE A 5 3.84 -21.49 0.04
CA ILE A 5 5.26 -21.20 -0.16
C ILE A 5 6.03 -22.05 0.85
N GLN A 6 6.96 -22.88 0.39
CA GLN A 6 7.83 -23.62 1.29
C GLN A 6 8.98 -22.73 1.75
N VAL A 7 9.11 -22.56 3.05
CA VAL A 7 10.10 -21.70 3.70
C VAL A 7 11.13 -22.58 4.39
N ALA A 8 12.41 -22.28 4.24
CA ALA A 8 13.51 -22.99 4.88
C ALA A 8 14.18 -22.10 5.95
N VAL A 9 14.45 -22.68 7.11
CA VAL A 9 15.24 -22.06 8.19
C VAL A 9 16.46 -22.93 8.45
N LYS A 10 17.64 -22.32 8.38
CA LYS A 10 18.89 -22.97 8.79
C LYS A 10 19.06 -22.84 10.30
N THR A 11 19.16 -23.97 10.98
CA THR A 11 19.44 -24.08 12.42
C THR A 11 20.76 -24.80 12.64
N LYS A 12 21.29 -24.78 13.87
CA LYS A 12 22.54 -25.48 14.23
C LYS A 12 22.47 -26.99 13.94
N ASP A 13 21.29 -27.60 14.07
CA ASP A 13 21.09 -29.04 13.93
C ASP A 13 20.63 -29.46 12.51
N GLY A 14 20.56 -28.54 11.56
CA GLY A 14 20.11 -28.81 10.18
C GLY A 14 19.16 -27.75 9.62
N THR A 15 18.51 -28.08 8.50
CA THR A 15 17.53 -27.21 7.84
C THR A 15 16.11 -27.70 8.11
N ARG A 16 15.25 -26.83 8.63
CA ARG A 16 13.82 -27.11 8.83
C ARG A 16 13.02 -26.42 7.73
N THR A 17 11.91 -27.03 7.31
CA THR A 17 11.02 -26.46 6.29
C THR A 17 9.60 -26.32 6.82
N PHE A 18 8.90 -25.27 6.39
CA PHE A 18 7.55 -24.93 6.83
C PHE A 18 6.74 -24.45 5.62
N GLY A 19 5.46 -24.81 5.56
CA GLY A 19 4.54 -24.28 4.55
C GLY A 19 3.89 -22.99 5.02
N PHE A 20 4.13 -21.89 4.32
CA PHE A 20 3.38 -20.64 4.49
C PHE A 20 2.18 -20.64 3.54
N SER A 21 0.96 -20.67 4.10
CA SER A 21 -0.26 -20.71 3.30
C SER A 21 -0.54 -19.35 2.63
N ILE A 22 -0.79 -19.40 1.33
CA ILE A 22 -1.20 -18.25 0.51
C ILE A 22 -2.57 -18.50 -0.15
N ALA A 23 -3.33 -19.48 0.35
CA ALA A 23 -4.61 -19.89 -0.24
C ALA A 23 -5.60 -18.74 -0.43
N SER A 24 -5.65 -17.81 0.54
CA SER A 24 -6.53 -16.63 0.55
C SER A 24 -6.10 -15.52 -0.42
N CYS A 25 -4.89 -15.59 -0.97
CA CYS A 25 -4.40 -14.58 -1.90
C CYS A 25 -5.02 -14.75 -3.30
N THR A 26 -5.25 -13.64 -3.99
CA THR A 26 -5.63 -13.67 -5.41
C THR A 26 -4.51 -14.28 -6.26
N THR A 27 -4.85 -14.84 -7.43
CA THR A 27 -3.85 -15.38 -8.38
C THR A 27 -2.74 -14.39 -8.70
N ARG A 28 -3.10 -13.12 -8.96
CA ARG A 28 -2.14 -12.05 -9.22
C ARG A 28 -1.20 -11.80 -8.04
N THR A 29 -1.71 -11.81 -6.81
CA THR A 29 -0.89 -11.67 -5.60
C THR A 29 0.08 -12.84 -5.47
N LYS A 30 -0.39 -14.08 -5.72
CA LYS A 30 0.45 -15.27 -5.70
C LYS A 30 1.61 -15.14 -6.71
N GLU A 31 1.32 -14.76 -7.96
CA GLU A 31 2.33 -14.54 -9.00
C GLU A 31 3.41 -13.52 -8.59
N ILE A 32 3.00 -12.39 -8.02
CA ILE A 32 3.93 -11.36 -7.54
C ILE A 32 4.81 -11.90 -6.42
N LEU A 33 4.24 -12.63 -5.45
CA LEU A 33 4.98 -13.23 -4.35
C LEU A 33 6.03 -14.22 -4.85
N TYR A 34 5.66 -15.13 -5.76
CA TYR A 34 6.61 -16.09 -6.35
C TYR A 34 7.71 -15.39 -7.16
N ALA A 35 7.37 -14.33 -7.90
CA ALA A 35 8.34 -13.56 -8.68
C ALA A 35 9.32 -12.77 -7.79
N LYS A 36 8.87 -12.27 -6.64
CA LYS A 36 9.73 -11.57 -5.68
C LYS A 36 10.64 -12.51 -4.90
N LEU A 37 10.09 -13.62 -4.41
CA LEU A 37 10.82 -14.56 -3.56
C LEU A 37 11.74 -15.51 -4.34
N LYS A 38 11.52 -15.70 -5.66
CA LYS A 38 12.37 -16.49 -6.57
C LYS A 38 12.91 -17.80 -5.97
N PRO A 39 12.04 -18.73 -5.54
CA PRO A 39 12.48 -20.00 -4.94
C PRO A 39 13.36 -20.78 -5.93
N LYS A 40 14.67 -20.85 -5.68
CA LYS A 40 15.65 -21.51 -6.56
C LYS A 40 15.59 -23.04 -6.50
N SER A 41 15.07 -23.60 -5.40
CA SER A 41 15.10 -25.04 -5.10
C SER A 41 13.74 -25.58 -4.64
N GLY A 42 12.66 -24.86 -4.94
CA GLY A 42 11.32 -25.11 -4.37
C GLY A 42 11.12 -24.55 -2.96
N TYR A 43 12.16 -23.98 -2.34
CA TYR A 43 12.12 -23.33 -1.03
C TYR A 43 12.58 -21.87 -1.11
N VAL A 44 12.08 -21.06 -0.18
CA VAL A 44 12.44 -19.65 0.06
C VAL A 44 13.14 -19.57 1.42
N GLY A 45 14.19 -18.76 1.56
CA GLY A 45 14.80 -18.53 2.88
C GLY A 45 13.85 -17.75 3.79
N ILE A 46 13.86 -18.02 5.09
CA ILE A 46 13.06 -17.20 6.03
C ILE A 46 13.49 -15.73 5.98
N GLU A 47 14.75 -15.45 5.69
CA GLU A 47 15.30 -14.12 5.57
C GLU A 47 14.67 -13.36 4.39
N ASP A 48 14.45 -14.03 3.26
CA ASP A 48 13.79 -13.44 2.09
C ASP A 48 12.32 -13.09 2.40
N LEU A 49 11.64 -13.96 3.16
CA LEU A 49 10.26 -13.74 3.58
C LEU A 49 10.16 -12.58 4.58
N LEU A 50 11.04 -12.54 5.57
CA LEU A 50 11.11 -11.44 6.55
C LEU A 50 11.45 -10.12 5.89
N PHE A 51 12.41 -10.11 4.96
CA PHE A 51 12.77 -8.94 4.18
C PHE A 51 11.58 -8.40 3.38
N LEU A 52 10.82 -9.28 2.73
CA LEU A 52 9.60 -8.91 2.01
C LEU A 52 8.57 -8.28 2.96
N TYR A 53 8.37 -8.87 4.13
CA TYR A 53 7.40 -8.37 5.12
C TYR A 53 7.78 -6.99 5.65
N VAL A 54 9.04 -6.79 6.03
CA VAL A 54 9.55 -5.49 6.48
C VAL A 54 9.37 -4.44 5.37
N THR A 55 9.76 -4.78 4.14
CA THR A 55 9.60 -3.88 2.99
C THR A 55 8.13 -3.52 2.75
N GLN A 56 7.20 -4.47 2.91
CA GLN A 56 5.76 -4.20 2.76
C GLN A 56 5.24 -3.26 3.84
N VAL A 57 5.60 -3.49 5.11
CA VAL A 57 5.19 -2.62 6.22
C VAL A 57 5.73 -1.20 6.04
N GLU A 58 6.98 -1.04 5.61
CA GLU A 58 7.53 0.29 5.30
C GLU A 58 6.80 0.98 4.14
N GLN A 59 6.46 0.24 3.09
CA GLN A 59 5.70 0.78 1.96
C GLN A 59 4.28 1.18 2.37
N GLU A 60 3.61 0.36 3.18
CA GLU A 60 2.29 0.66 3.72
C GLU A 60 2.32 1.92 4.60
N SER A 61 3.30 2.04 5.50
CA SER A 61 3.47 3.25 6.32
C SER A 61 3.62 4.50 5.47
N LYS A 62 4.46 4.46 4.42
CA LYS A 62 4.63 5.60 3.50
C LYS A 62 3.33 5.94 2.75
N LEU A 63 2.55 4.94 2.37
CA LEU A 63 1.26 5.15 1.71
C LEU A 63 0.24 5.78 2.66
N LEU A 64 0.22 5.37 3.93
CA LEU A 64 -0.65 5.95 4.95
C LEU A 64 -0.29 7.42 5.23
N GLU A 65 1.01 7.73 5.39
CA GLU A 65 1.50 9.11 5.54
C GLU A 65 1.11 9.99 4.34
N LYS A 66 1.34 9.47 3.12
CA LYS A 66 0.97 10.19 1.89
C LYS A 66 -0.55 10.40 1.80
N ASN A 67 -1.35 9.41 2.16
CA ASN A 67 -2.80 9.52 2.16
C ASN A 67 -3.26 10.60 3.17
N ALA A 68 -2.69 10.63 4.37
CA ALA A 68 -2.97 11.68 5.36
C ALA A 68 -2.61 13.09 4.82
N SER A 69 -1.46 13.24 4.16
CA SER A 69 -1.06 14.51 3.51
C SER A 69 -2.09 14.93 2.45
N LEU A 70 -2.44 14.03 1.54
CA LEU A 70 -3.40 14.30 0.48
C LEU A 70 -4.79 14.64 1.02
N GLN A 71 -5.23 14.01 2.11
CA GLN A 71 -6.48 14.36 2.79
C GLN A 71 -6.44 15.76 3.39
N SER A 72 -5.30 16.17 3.97
CA SER A 72 -5.12 17.52 4.48
C SER A 72 -5.13 18.55 3.34
N GLU A 73 -4.42 18.29 2.24
CA GLU A 73 -4.41 19.16 1.06
C GLU A 73 -5.81 19.31 0.46
N LEU A 74 -6.56 18.20 0.32
CA LEU A 74 -7.94 18.24 -0.15
C LEU A 74 -8.86 19.06 0.76
N ARG A 75 -8.62 19.07 2.08
CA ARG A 75 -9.40 19.90 3.00
C ARG A 75 -9.14 21.39 2.73
N ILE A 76 -7.87 21.78 2.61
CA ILE A 76 -7.48 23.18 2.33
C ILE A 76 -8.09 23.63 1.00
N LEU A 77 -7.97 22.82 -0.06
CA LEU A 77 -8.53 23.15 -1.37
C LEU A 77 -10.05 23.31 -1.34
N ARG A 78 -10.77 22.53 -0.51
CA ARG A 78 -12.22 22.69 -0.33
C ARG A 78 -12.57 23.99 0.39
N GLU A 79 -11.81 24.37 1.40
CA GLU A 79 -12.01 25.64 2.12
C GLU A 79 -11.76 26.83 1.17
N GLU A 80 -10.70 26.79 0.37
CA GLU A 80 -10.41 27.81 -0.64
C GLU A 80 -11.49 27.88 -1.72
N HIS A 81 -11.96 26.74 -2.23
CA HIS A 81 -13.03 26.68 -3.21
C HIS A 81 -14.32 27.32 -2.70
N ASN A 82 -14.73 26.97 -1.47
CA ASN A 82 -15.93 27.54 -0.86
C ASN A 82 -15.78 29.05 -0.66
N GLY A 83 -14.60 29.52 -0.26
CA GLY A 83 -14.33 30.96 -0.12
C GLY A 83 -14.40 31.71 -1.45
N LEU A 84 -13.98 31.08 -2.56
CA LEU A 84 -14.12 31.64 -3.90
C LEU A 84 -15.58 31.68 -4.36
N GLU A 85 -16.37 30.63 -4.11
CA GLU A 85 -17.81 30.61 -4.41
C GLU A 85 -18.55 31.71 -3.65
N GLU A 86 -18.26 31.90 -2.36
CA GLU A 86 -18.86 32.99 -1.57
C GLU A 86 -18.49 34.37 -2.11
N LEU A 87 -17.25 34.55 -2.58
CA LEU A 87 -16.80 35.81 -3.16
C LEU A 87 -17.49 36.08 -4.50
N ASP A 88 -17.66 35.06 -5.33
CA ASP A 88 -18.34 35.14 -6.62
C ASP A 88 -19.82 35.55 -6.43
N GLU A 89 -20.53 34.90 -5.51
CA GLU A 89 -21.90 35.29 -5.16
C GLU A 89 -22.01 36.75 -4.67
N GLN A 90 -21.04 37.21 -3.88
CA GLN A 90 -21.01 38.60 -3.41
C GLN A 90 -20.78 39.59 -4.56
N LEU A 91 -19.93 39.25 -5.52
CA LEU A 91 -19.67 40.06 -6.71
C LEU A 91 -20.90 40.10 -7.61
N GLU A 92 -21.54 38.97 -7.87
CA GLU A 92 -22.78 38.91 -8.65
C GLU A 92 -23.88 39.79 -8.04
N LYS A 93 -24.09 39.69 -6.71
CA LYS A 93 -25.05 40.54 -5.99
C LYS A 93 -24.70 42.03 -6.16
N LYS A 94 -23.41 42.41 -6.05
CA LYS A 94 -22.98 43.81 -6.25
C LYS A 94 -23.22 44.31 -7.66
N ILE A 95 -22.96 43.48 -8.69
CA ILE A 95 -23.22 43.84 -10.08
C ILE A 95 -24.72 44.05 -10.30
N GLN A 96 -25.57 43.17 -9.78
CA GLN A 96 -27.03 43.33 -9.89
C GLN A 96 -27.56 44.61 -9.22
N HIS A 97 -26.90 45.14 -8.20
CA HIS A 97 -27.29 46.41 -7.56
C HIS A 97 -26.80 47.65 -8.33
N LEU A 98 -25.85 47.49 -9.27
CA LEU A 98 -25.28 48.57 -10.07
C LEU A 98 -25.99 48.75 -11.43
N VAL A 99 -26.76 47.76 -11.87
CA VAL A 99 -27.56 47.76 -13.12
C VAL A 99 -29.01 48.06 -12.80
#